data_AF-B3CBJ6-F1
#
_entry.id   AF-B3CBJ6-F1
#
_cell.length_a   1.000
_cell.length_b   1.000
_cell.length_c   1.000
_cell.angle_alpha   90.00
_cell.angle_beta   90.00
_cell.angle_gamma   90.00
#
_symmetry.space_group_name_H-M   'P 1'
#
loop_
_entity.id
_entity.type
_entity.pdbx_description
1 polymer ?
#
loop_
_entity_poly.entity_id
_entity_poly.type
_entity_poly.pdbx_seq_one_letter_code
_entity_poly.pdbx_strand_id
1 'polypeptide(L)'
;MRNKSLILMTICAVLSTDLSAQSIYPGQHAGKMKKVTTAPIQVESFDLKDVRLLPSRFRDNMMRDSVWMTSIATNRLLHSFRDNAGVFAGREGGDMTVKKLGGWESLDCELRGHTTGHLLSAYALMYASTGSEIFKLKGDSLVTGLAEVQAALGNGYLSAYPEELINRNIRGTSV
;
A
#
# COMPACT_ATOMS: atom_id res chain seq x y z
N MET A 1 2.53 39.22 26.58
CA MET A 1 2.30 38.79 25.17
C MET A 1 2.98 37.47 24.81
N ARG A 2 4.04 37.03 25.51
CA ARG A 2 4.84 35.83 25.16
C ARG A 2 4.15 34.47 25.37
N ASN A 3 3.12 34.40 26.23
CA ASN A 3 2.45 33.14 26.57
C ASN A 3 1.36 32.73 25.57
N LYS A 4 0.79 33.68 24.81
CA LYS A 4 -0.29 33.38 23.83
C LYS A 4 0.25 32.63 22.61
N SER A 5 1.45 32.97 22.14
CA SER A 5 2.11 32.26 21.03
C SER A 5 2.55 30.85 21.41
N LEU A 6 2.98 30.61 22.66
CA LEU A 6 3.35 29.28 23.13
C LEU A 6 2.13 28.35 23.18
N ILE A 7 1.00 28.84 23.72
CA ILE A 7 -0.27 28.10 23.78
C ILE A 7 -0.78 27.78 22.37
N LEU A 8 -0.69 28.72 21.43
CA LEU A 8 -1.11 28.50 20.04
C LEU A 8 -0.23 27.45 19.32
N MET A 9 1.08 27.43 19.59
CA MET A 9 1.99 26.42 19.05
C MET A 9 1.71 25.03 19.61
N THR A 10 1.38 24.91 20.91
CA THR A 10 1.02 23.63 21.51
C THR A 10 -0.31 23.09 20.97
N ILE A 11 -1.30 23.96 20.71
CA ILE A 11 -2.57 23.57 20.11
C ILE A 11 -2.38 23.04 18.66
N CYS A 12 -1.53 23.69 17.86
CA CYS A 12 -1.22 23.21 16.52
C CYS A 12 -0.44 21.88 16.51
N ALA A 13 0.45 21.65 17.49
CA ALA A 13 1.21 20.41 17.60
C ALA A 13 0.36 19.21 18.10
N VAL A 14 -0.69 19.47 18.87
CA VAL A 14 -1.64 18.43 19.32
C VAL A 14 -2.64 18.05 18.22
N LEU A 15 -2.86 18.91 17.22
CA LEU A 15 -3.73 18.63 16.07
C LEU A 15 -3.05 17.82 14.96
N SER A 16 -1.74 17.62 15.02
CA SER A 16 -0.96 16.89 14.00
C SER A 16 -0.71 15.41 14.32
N THR A 17 -1.29 14.87 15.39
CA THR A 17 -1.24 13.42 15.66
C THR A 17 -2.33 12.69 14.87
N ASP A 18 -1.89 11.85 13.93
CA ASP A 18 -2.64 10.77 13.26
C ASP A 18 -3.78 11.17 12.31
N LEU A 19 -3.50 12.00 11.30
CA LEU A 19 -4.30 11.95 10.07
C LEU A 19 -3.87 10.75 9.21
N SER A 20 -4.35 9.56 9.56
CA SER A 20 -4.51 8.48 8.57
C SER A 20 -5.68 8.86 7.67
N ALA A 21 -5.39 9.58 6.59
CA ALA A 21 -6.38 9.84 5.55
C ALA A 21 -6.64 8.54 4.77
N GLN A 22 -7.60 7.74 5.24
CA GLN A 22 -8.20 6.69 4.43
C GLN A 22 -9.37 7.32 3.65
N SER A 23 -9.47 7.06 2.36
CA SER A 23 -10.69 7.37 1.60
C SER A 23 -11.85 6.56 2.19
N ILE A 24 -12.69 7.21 2.98
CA ILE A 24 -13.85 6.58 3.63
C ILE A 24 -15.09 7.01 2.85
N TYR A 25 -15.76 6.04 2.24
CA TYR A 25 -17.07 6.26 1.65
C TYR A 25 -18.15 5.79 2.63
N PRO A 26 -19.09 6.66 3.04
CA PRO A 26 -20.23 6.25 3.86
C PRO A 26 -20.97 5.05 3.24
N GLY A 27 -21.31 4.06 4.05
CA GLY A 27 -21.93 2.80 3.60
C GLY A 27 -20.92 1.68 3.30
N GLN A 28 -19.64 1.98 3.08
CA GLN A 28 -18.60 0.94 2.93
C GLN A 28 -17.91 0.63 4.27
N HIS A 29 -17.54 -0.64 4.47
CA HIS A 29 -16.72 -1.11 5.60
C HIS A 29 -17.30 -0.86 7.01
N ALA A 30 -18.62 -1.01 7.18
CA ALA A 30 -19.27 -0.91 8.48
C ALA A 30 -18.59 -1.80 9.55
N GLY A 31 -18.35 -1.25 10.74
CA GLY A 31 -17.70 -1.96 11.85
C GLY A 31 -16.18 -2.16 11.71
N LYS A 32 -15.55 -1.69 10.62
CA LYS A 32 -14.08 -1.71 10.46
C LYS A 32 -13.40 -0.40 10.87
N MET A 33 -14.19 0.60 11.29
CA MET A 33 -13.70 1.92 11.65
C MET A 33 -13.65 2.09 13.17
N LYS A 34 -12.48 2.49 13.70
CA LYS A 34 -12.31 2.83 15.13
C LYS A 34 -13.05 4.11 15.51
N LYS A 35 -13.17 5.06 14.57
CA LYS A 35 -13.93 6.30 14.71
C LYS A 35 -15.01 6.33 13.65
N VAL A 36 -16.27 6.32 14.09
CA VAL A 36 -17.43 6.34 13.19
C VAL A 36 -17.77 7.77 12.77
N THR A 37 -18.31 7.91 11.57
CA THR A 37 -18.83 9.21 11.10
C THR A 37 -20.04 9.59 11.95
N THR A 38 -19.96 10.72 12.66
CA THR A 38 -21.03 11.22 13.53
C THR A 38 -21.92 12.25 12.84
N ALA A 39 -21.48 12.79 11.70
CA ALA A 39 -22.29 13.68 10.89
C ALA A 39 -23.49 12.90 10.29
N PRO A 40 -24.68 13.51 10.18
CA PRO A 40 -25.83 12.86 9.56
C PRO A 40 -25.52 12.46 8.11
N ILE A 41 -25.52 11.16 7.82
CA ILE A 41 -25.32 10.64 6.47
C ILE A 41 -26.66 10.65 5.73
N GLN A 42 -26.74 11.44 4.66
CA GLN A 42 -27.93 11.51 3.80
C GLN A 42 -27.83 10.60 2.58
N VAL A 43 -26.62 10.23 2.19
CA VAL A 43 -26.31 9.41 1.01
C VAL A 43 -25.14 8.48 1.31
N GLU A 44 -25.23 7.26 0.79
CA GLU A 44 -24.21 6.23 0.92
C GLU A 44 -23.68 5.84 -0.46
N SER A 45 -22.41 5.45 -0.53
CA SER A 45 -21.84 4.87 -1.74
C SER A 45 -22.29 3.43 -1.89
N PHE A 46 -22.51 2.99 -3.12
CA PHE A 46 -22.69 1.57 -3.42
C PHE A 46 -21.41 0.78 -3.11
N ASP A 47 -21.57 -0.46 -2.66
CA ASP A 47 -20.46 -1.41 -2.64
C ASP A 47 -20.03 -1.69 -4.10
N LEU A 48 -18.72 -1.85 -4.35
CA LEU A 48 -18.21 -2.18 -5.68
C LEU A 48 -18.81 -3.49 -6.20
N LYS A 49 -19.18 -4.42 -5.32
CA LYS A 49 -19.84 -5.66 -5.74
C LYS A 49 -21.26 -5.43 -6.30
N ASP A 50 -21.88 -4.31 -5.98
CA ASP A 50 -23.26 -3.97 -6.36
C ASP A 50 -23.31 -3.12 -7.65
N VAL A 51 -22.14 -2.72 -8.18
CA VAL A 51 -22.04 -1.94 -9.42
C VAL A 51 -21.28 -2.73 -10.48
N ARG A 52 -21.88 -2.89 -11.67
CA ARG A 52 -21.25 -3.58 -12.80
C ARG A 52 -21.19 -2.69 -14.02
N LEU A 53 -19.98 -2.49 -14.55
CA LEU A 53 -19.78 -1.76 -15.80
C LEU A 53 -20.30 -2.59 -16.98
N LEU A 54 -21.31 -2.08 -17.66
CA LEU A 54 -21.80 -2.60 -18.94
C LEU A 54 -20.84 -2.22 -20.08
N PRO A 55 -20.96 -2.84 -21.28
CA PRO A 55 -20.16 -2.48 -22.45
C PRO A 55 -20.14 -0.96 -22.68
N SER A 56 -18.96 -0.36 -22.51
CA SER A 56 -18.74 1.09 -22.52
C SER A 56 -17.24 1.40 -22.46
N ARG A 57 -16.88 2.66 -22.74
CA ARG A 57 -15.49 3.16 -22.59
C ARG A 57 -14.89 2.91 -21.21
N PHE A 58 -15.71 2.90 -20.16
CA PHE A 58 -15.27 2.67 -18.78
C PHE A 58 -14.90 1.21 -18.57
N ARG A 59 -15.71 0.29 -19.11
CA ARG A 59 -15.39 -1.14 -19.10
C ARG A 59 -14.12 -1.41 -19.90
N ASP A 60 -13.96 -0.78 -21.06
CA ASP A 60 -12.77 -0.96 -21.89
C ASP A 60 -11.49 -0.46 -21.19
N ASN A 61 -11.57 0.68 -20.50
CA ASN A 61 -10.46 1.20 -19.68
C ASN A 61 -10.13 0.25 -18.53
N MET A 62 -11.14 -0.23 -17.80
CA MET A 62 -10.95 -1.20 -16.72
C MET A 62 -10.26 -2.47 -17.23
N MET A 63 -10.68 -2.99 -18.39
CA MET A 63 -10.06 -4.18 -18.97
C MET A 63 -8.60 -3.94 -19.41
N ARG A 64 -8.29 -2.79 -20.01
CA ARG A 64 -6.89 -2.44 -20.37
C ARG A 64 -5.99 -2.38 -19.15
N ASP A 65 -6.44 -1.70 -18.11
CA ASP A 65 -5.71 -1.61 -16.85
C ASP A 65 -5.54 -2.99 -16.20
N SER A 66 -6.58 -3.83 -16.26
CA SER A 66 -6.57 -5.20 -15.74
C SER A 66 -5.50 -6.10 -16.37
N VAL A 67 -5.28 -5.95 -17.69
CA VAL A 67 -4.26 -6.71 -18.41
C VAL A 67 -2.87 -6.23 -17.99
N TRP A 68 -2.68 -4.92 -17.86
CA TRP A 68 -1.41 -4.37 -17.40
C TRP A 68 -1.07 -4.83 -15.98
N MET A 69 -1.98 -4.66 -15.02
CA MET A 69 -1.73 -5.01 -13.61
C MET A 69 -1.47 -6.51 -13.41
N THR A 70 -2.07 -7.39 -14.22
CA THR A 70 -1.87 -8.85 -14.11
C THR A 70 -0.60 -9.32 -14.81
N SER A 71 -0.06 -8.54 -15.76
CA SER A 71 1.20 -8.83 -16.46
C SER A 71 2.44 -8.80 -15.55
N ILE A 72 2.37 -8.10 -14.42
CA ILE A 72 3.49 -7.96 -13.48
C ILE A 72 3.49 -9.16 -12.53
N ALA A 73 4.60 -9.92 -12.53
CA ALA A 73 4.78 -11.05 -11.63
C ALA A 73 4.95 -10.58 -10.17
N THR A 74 4.22 -11.20 -9.24
CA THR A 74 4.24 -10.87 -7.80
C THR A 74 5.62 -11.02 -7.18
N ASN A 75 6.41 -12.01 -7.62
CA ASN A 75 7.80 -12.16 -7.16
C ASN A 75 8.68 -10.95 -7.51
N ARG A 76 8.40 -10.22 -8.60
CA ARG A 76 9.13 -8.99 -8.94
C ARG A 76 8.75 -7.84 -8.01
N LEU A 77 7.47 -7.76 -7.65
CA LEU A 77 6.93 -6.76 -6.71
C LEU A 77 7.43 -6.99 -5.27
N LEU A 78 7.67 -8.24 -4.89
CA LEU A 78 8.20 -8.63 -3.58
C LEU A 78 9.72 -8.61 -3.49
N HIS A 79 10.42 -8.42 -4.61
CA HIS A 79 11.87 -8.52 -4.70
C HIS A 79 12.59 -7.63 -3.68
N SER A 80 12.35 -6.32 -3.73
CA SER A 80 13.04 -5.34 -2.89
C SER A 80 12.69 -5.51 -1.39
N PHE A 81 11.49 -6.01 -1.08
CA PHE A 81 11.11 -6.36 0.29
C PHE A 81 11.91 -7.56 0.83
N ARG A 82 12.05 -8.61 0.01
CA ARG A 82 12.83 -9.80 0.34
C ARG A 82 14.33 -9.51 0.44
N ASP A 83 14.84 -8.65 -0.43
CA ASP A 83 16.23 -8.17 -0.37
C ASP A 83 16.49 -7.42 0.94
N ASN A 84 15.62 -6.46 1.29
CA ASN A 84 15.72 -5.71 2.54
C ASN A 84 15.65 -6.60 3.80
N ALA A 85 14.78 -7.61 3.80
CA ALA A 85 14.65 -8.55 4.91
C ALA A 85 15.71 -9.66 4.92
N GLY A 86 16.65 -9.67 3.96
CA GLY A 86 17.67 -10.71 3.86
C GLY A 86 17.11 -12.09 3.56
N VAL A 87 15.90 -12.21 2.98
CA VAL A 87 15.23 -13.50 2.70
C VAL A 87 16.04 -14.37 1.73
N PHE A 88 16.85 -13.75 0.87
CA PHE A 88 17.76 -14.47 -0.02
C PHE A 88 19.08 -14.90 0.65
N ALA A 89 19.35 -14.47 1.89
CA ALA A 89 20.54 -14.86 2.62
C ALA A 89 20.57 -16.39 2.84
N GLY A 90 21.64 -17.04 2.38
CA GLY A 90 21.79 -18.51 2.43
C GLY A 90 21.35 -19.24 1.16
N ARG A 91 20.84 -18.54 0.14
CA ARG A 91 20.55 -19.11 -1.18
C ARG A 91 21.52 -18.54 -2.21
N GLU A 92 22.53 -19.31 -2.59
CA GLU A 92 23.46 -18.91 -3.66
C GLU A 92 22.69 -18.56 -4.94
N GLY A 93 22.92 -17.36 -5.47
CA GLY A 93 22.20 -16.83 -6.64
C GLY A 93 20.70 -16.56 -6.43
N GLY A 94 20.17 -16.64 -5.19
CA GLY A 94 18.75 -16.50 -4.89
C GLY A 94 18.14 -15.20 -5.40
N ASP A 95 18.81 -14.07 -5.16
CA ASP A 95 18.42 -12.74 -5.65
C ASP A 95 18.43 -12.65 -7.19
N MET A 96 19.30 -13.41 -7.87
CA MET A 96 19.44 -13.40 -9.32
C MET A 96 18.34 -14.21 -10.04
N THR A 97 17.50 -14.94 -9.29
CA THR A 97 16.40 -15.74 -9.86
C THR A 97 15.19 -14.91 -10.30
N VAL A 98 15.14 -13.62 -9.92
CA VAL A 98 14.00 -12.74 -10.19
C VAL A 98 14.46 -11.56 -11.04
N LYS A 99 13.73 -11.30 -12.15
CA LYS A 99 13.98 -10.09 -12.95
C LYS A 99 13.60 -8.83 -12.16
N LYS A 100 14.60 -8.03 -11.79
CA LYS A 100 14.43 -6.80 -11.02
C LYS A 100 13.54 -5.78 -11.75
N LEU A 101 12.84 -4.94 -10.98
CA LEU A 101 12.20 -3.74 -11.49
C LEU A 101 13.23 -2.60 -11.53
N GLY A 102 13.01 -1.62 -12.41
CA GLY A 102 13.88 -0.45 -12.56
C GLY A 102 13.12 0.85 -12.27
N GLY A 103 13.69 1.99 -12.65
CA GLY A 103 13.05 3.30 -12.44
C GLY A 103 12.85 3.57 -10.95
N TRP A 104 11.65 3.99 -10.54
CA TRP A 104 11.34 4.23 -9.13
C TRP A 104 11.29 2.97 -8.26
N GLU A 105 11.30 1.78 -8.87
CA GLU A 105 11.33 0.49 -8.18
C GLU A 105 12.73 -0.15 -8.14
N SER A 106 13.76 0.54 -8.63
CA SER A 106 15.14 0.06 -8.56
C SER A 106 15.66 0.03 -7.11
N LEU A 107 16.64 -0.82 -6.83
CA LEU A 107 17.19 -1.00 -5.48
C LEU A 107 17.89 0.25 -4.93
N ASP A 108 18.35 1.14 -5.81
CA ASP A 108 18.97 2.43 -5.50
C ASP A 108 17.96 3.60 -5.36
N CYS A 109 16.66 3.33 -5.52
CA CYS A 109 15.62 4.35 -5.35
C CYS A 109 14.88 4.21 -4.02
N GLU A 110 14.76 5.30 -3.25
CA GLU A 110 14.05 5.34 -1.96
C GLU A 110 12.51 5.44 -2.10
N LEU A 111 11.98 5.24 -3.30
CA LEU A 111 10.53 5.15 -3.58
C LEU A 111 10.05 3.71 -3.80
N ARG A 112 10.97 2.76 -3.99
CA ARG A 112 10.65 1.36 -4.30
C ARG A 112 9.69 0.73 -3.28
N GLY A 113 8.90 -0.22 -3.75
CA GLY A 113 7.86 -0.89 -2.97
C GLY A 113 6.51 -0.17 -2.96
N HIS A 114 6.46 1.13 -3.31
CA HIS A 114 5.20 1.87 -3.38
C HIS A 114 4.24 1.27 -4.43
N THR A 115 4.75 0.80 -5.57
CA THR A 115 3.94 0.17 -6.61
C THR A 115 3.29 -1.11 -6.09
N THR A 116 3.98 -1.88 -5.25
CA THR A 116 3.43 -3.09 -4.62
C THR A 116 2.23 -2.76 -3.74
N GLY A 117 2.30 -1.68 -2.95
CA GLY A 117 1.18 -1.20 -2.15
C GLY A 117 -0.01 -0.74 -3.01
N HIS A 118 0.25 0.00 -4.09
CA HIS A 118 -0.79 0.42 -5.03
C HIS A 118 -1.45 -0.76 -5.74
N LEU A 119 -0.68 -1.73 -6.21
CA LEU A 119 -1.20 -2.91 -6.88
C LEU A 119 -1.99 -3.81 -5.92
N LEU A 120 -1.58 -3.94 -4.66
CA LEU A 120 -2.38 -4.65 -3.65
C LEU A 120 -3.78 -4.02 -3.50
N SER A 121 -3.85 -2.70 -3.44
CA SER A 121 -5.13 -1.97 -3.41
C SER A 121 -5.93 -2.18 -4.70
N ALA A 122 -5.27 -2.08 -5.86
CA ALA A 122 -5.90 -2.29 -7.16
C ALA A 122 -6.49 -3.70 -7.31
N TYR A 123 -5.77 -4.74 -6.86
CA TYR A 123 -6.24 -6.11 -6.88
C TYR A 123 -7.48 -6.31 -5.99
N ALA A 124 -7.49 -5.72 -4.80
CA ALA A 124 -8.66 -5.78 -3.92
C ALA A 124 -9.89 -5.11 -4.55
N LEU A 125 -9.71 -3.92 -5.13
CA LEU A 125 -10.79 -3.17 -5.81
C LEU A 125 -11.30 -3.92 -7.05
N MET A 126 -10.39 -4.49 -7.85
CA MET A 126 -10.74 -5.27 -9.04
C MET A 126 -11.47 -6.57 -8.69
N TYR A 127 -11.06 -7.26 -7.62
CA TYR A 127 -11.79 -8.42 -7.13
C TYR A 127 -13.21 -8.04 -6.69
N ALA A 128 -13.36 -6.97 -5.89
CA ALA A 128 -14.68 -6.51 -5.45
C ALA A 128 -15.59 -6.11 -6.63
N SER A 129 -15.03 -5.44 -7.65
CA SER A 129 -15.75 -4.96 -8.83
C SER A 129 -16.10 -6.06 -9.84
N THR A 130 -15.28 -7.11 -9.96
CA THR A 130 -15.42 -8.09 -11.05
C THR A 130 -15.69 -9.52 -10.60
N GLY A 131 -15.37 -9.86 -9.35
CA GLY A 131 -15.35 -11.24 -8.85
C GLY A 131 -14.29 -12.14 -9.48
N SER A 132 -13.34 -11.58 -10.25
CA SER A 132 -12.34 -12.38 -10.95
C SER A 132 -11.24 -12.88 -10.02
N GLU A 133 -11.15 -14.20 -9.87
CA GLU A 133 -10.22 -14.88 -8.96
C GLU A 133 -8.74 -14.56 -9.22
N ILE A 134 -8.36 -14.14 -10.44
CA ILE A 134 -6.97 -13.77 -10.72
C ILE A 134 -6.48 -12.62 -9.83
N PHE A 135 -7.32 -11.63 -9.55
CA PHE A 135 -6.94 -10.50 -8.69
C PHE A 135 -6.85 -10.92 -7.23
N LYS A 136 -7.76 -11.80 -6.78
CA LYS A 136 -7.67 -12.40 -5.45
C LYS A 136 -6.35 -13.16 -5.28
N LEU A 137 -6.02 -14.05 -6.21
CA LEU A 137 -4.78 -14.83 -6.16
C LEU A 137 -3.52 -13.95 -6.18
N LYS A 138 -3.51 -12.89 -7.00
CA LYS A 138 -2.42 -11.90 -7.02
C LYS A 138 -2.29 -11.17 -5.68
N GLY A 139 -3.41 -10.69 -5.13
CA GLY A 139 -3.45 -10.02 -3.82
C GLY A 139 -3.00 -10.93 -2.69
N ASP A 140 -3.54 -12.14 -2.61
CA ASP A 140 -3.17 -13.16 -1.61
C ASP A 140 -1.68 -13.52 -1.69
N SER A 141 -1.13 -13.60 -2.89
CA SER A 141 0.31 -13.84 -3.10
C SER A 141 1.17 -12.70 -2.56
N LEU A 142 0.74 -11.44 -2.75
CA LEU A 142 1.45 -10.27 -2.19
C LEU A 142 1.36 -10.26 -0.66
N VAL A 143 0.18 -10.48 -0.09
CA VAL A 143 -0.02 -10.52 1.37
C VAL A 143 0.84 -11.63 1.99
N THR A 144 0.87 -12.81 1.38
CA THR A 144 1.69 -13.93 1.86
C THR A 144 3.19 -13.59 1.83
N GLY A 145 3.68 -13.02 0.72
CA GLY A 145 5.09 -12.63 0.62
C GLY A 145 5.48 -11.47 1.54
N LEU A 146 4.57 -10.52 1.78
CA LEU A 146 4.81 -9.43 2.73
C LEU A 146 4.82 -9.94 4.18
N ALA A 147 3.99 -10.94 4.50
CA ALA A 147 4.00 -11.60 5.81
C ALA A 147 5.31 -12.37 6.06
N GLU A 148 5.85 -13.06 5.03
CA GLU A 148 7.19 -13.68 5.07
C GLU A 148 8.27 -12.64 5.42
N VAL A 149 8.25 -11.50 4.72
CA VAL A 149 9.20 -10.39 4.94
C VAL A 149 9.08 -9.83 6.35
N GLN A 150 7.86 -9.55 6.82
CA GLN A 150 7.63 -9.00 8.16
C GLN A 150 8.08 -9.98 9.26
N ALA A 151 7.86 -11.29 9.05
CA ALA A 151 8.33 -12.33 9.96
C ALA A 151 9.86 -12.41 10.01
N ALA A 152 10.53 -12.31 8.85
CA ALA A 152 12.00 -12.32 8.76
C ALA A 152 12.64 -11.12 9.49
N LEU A 153 12.01 -9.94 9.43
CA LEU A 153 12.47 -8.74 10.14
C LEU A 153 12.19 -8.79 11.66
N GLY A 154 11.13 -9.49 12.09
CA GLY A 154 10.86 -9.82 13.50
C GLY A 154 10.45 -8.65 14.41
N ASN A 155 10.52 -7.41 13.94
CA ASN A 155 10.20 -6.20 14.69
C ASN A 155 8.89 -5.51 14.23
N GLY A 156 8.17 -6.14 13.30
CA GLY A 156 6.95 -5.58 12.70
C GLY A 156 7.20 -4.58 11.57
N TYR A 157 8.45 -4.18 11.32
CA TYR A 157 8.81 -3.35 10.18
C TYR A 157 8.48 -4.06 8.86
N LEU A 158 7.94 -3.32 7.91
CA LEU A 158 7.62 -3.83 6.58
C LEU A 158 7.83 -2.72 5.55
N SER A 159 8.96 -2.79 4.85
CA SER A 159 9.31 -1.87 3.78
C SER A 159 10.24 -2.56 2.78
N ALA A 160 10.28 -2.02 1.56
CA ALA A 160 11.21 -2.42 0.52
C ALA A 160 12.62 -1.86 0.73
N TYR A 161 12.84 -1.07 1.79
CA TYR A 161 14.12 -0.46 2.13
C TYR A 161 14.38 -0.45 3.65
N PRO A 162 15.65 -0.35 4.07
CA PRO A 162 16.01 -0.41 5.48
C PRO A 162 15.35 0.69 6.30
N GLU A 163 14.99 0.36 7.54
CA GLU A 163 14.39 1.29 8.51
C GLU A 163 15.25 2.54 8.73
N GLU A 164 16.57 2.40 8.56
CA GLU A 164 17.51 3.50 8.70
C GLU A 164 17.27 4.67 7.73
N LEU A 165 16.70 4.43 6.54
CA LEU A 165 16.37 5.52 5.62
C LEU A 165 15.26 6.41 6.19
N ILE A 166 14.30 5.81 6.90
CA ILE A 166 13.23 6.54 7.60
C ILE A 166 13.81 7.24 8.83
N ASN A 167 14.63 6.54 9.62
CA ASN A 167 15.26 7.11 10.82
C ASN A 167 16.14 8.32 10.45
N ARG A 168 16.90 8.25 9.36
CA ARG A 168 17.68 9.36 8.81
C ARG A 168 16.80 10.57 8.50
N ASN A 169 15.66 10.34 7.85
CA ASN A 169 14.71 11.41 7.53
C ASN A 169 14.11 12.02 8.80
N ILE A 170 13.73 11.21 9.78
CA ILE A 170 13.22 11.67 11.08
C ILE A 170 14.25 12.52 11.82
N ARG A 171 15.54 12.17 11.76
CA ARG A 171 16.64 12.96 12.33
C ARG A 171 16.93 14.25 11.56
N GLY A 172 16.40 14.41 10.34
CA GLY A 172 16.66 15.57 9.48
C GLY A 172 18.10 15.62 8.94
N THR A 173 18.79 14.49 8.84
CA THR A 173 20.18 14.41 8.35
C THR A 173 20.22 14.22 6.84
N SER A 174 21.09 14.97 6.15
CA SER A 174 21.39 14.78 4.72
C SER A 174 22.04 13.42 4.45
N VAL A 175 21.96 12.97 3.19
CA VAL A 175 22.86 11.96 2.61
C VAL A 175 24.32 12.38 2.73
#